data_AF-A0A8C1PRY1-F1
#
_entry.id   AF-A0A8C1PRY1-F1
#
_cell.length_a   1.000
_cell.length_b   1.000
_cell.length_c   1.000
_cell.angle_alpha   90.00
_cell.angle_beta   90.00
_cell.angle_gamma   90.00
#
_symmetry.space_group_name_H-M   'P 1'
#
loop_
_entity.id
_entity.type
_entity.pdbx_description
1 polymer ?
#
loop_
_entity_poly.entity_id
_entity_poly.type
_entity_poly.pdbx_seq_one_letter_code
_entity_poly.pdbx_strand_id
1 'polypeptide(L)'
;MGTHVCRKQMLRWMWRWSVCPVAVSRGHMPFCSTQGEPHQVNPSHGGQVTHRPGNQLSLCSLLEMGFSETQAKEMHEGATKSRGKHVPSVMTALLLLGLNPSSILKIMQKCPEVYSLKGADLQQRIDHLRKMGLVEGSLQRMISHYPKIMLLPVKRVNMVSRLLREKCLFTIHQVTEILRDSPEVLEEDLAQLEYKFQYAYFRMGVRQPEMVKAKLFRLPLSELRCRHCFLERRGLYQTPDKKGQTLILNPALKDVLCVSEETYLTQVAMATAEEFHVFRKLMAREQEEKGREDEYSSDEDEEDKDDVLHRRKHHWNTGYKKDRK
;
A
#
# COMPACT_ATOMS: atom_id res chain seq x y z
N MET A 1 18.65 19.63 -15.98
CA MET A 1 19.08 19.78 -14.57
C MET A 1 18.71 18.57 -13.69
N GLY A 2 18.82 17.33 -14.20
CA GLY A 2 18.34 16.11 -13.51
C GLY A 2 19.42 15.17 -12.98
N THR A 3 20.70 15.52 -13.08
CA THR A 3 21.82 14.59 -12.82
C THR A 3 22.46 14.74 -11.44
N HIS A 4 22.26 15.87 -10.75
CA HIS A 4 22.91 16.15 -9.47
C HIS A 4 22.14 15.67 -8.23
N VAL A 5 20.82 15.48 -8.31
CA VAL A 5 20.00 14.94 -7.21
C VAL A 5 20.21 13.43 -7.05
N CYS A 6 20.53 12.73 -8.15
CA CYS A 6 20.71 11.27 -8.16
C CYS A 6 22.07 10.82 -7.58
N ARG A 7 23.11 11.66 -7.64
CA ARG A 7 24.46 11.34 -7.13
C ARG A 7 24.57 11.31 -5.61
N LYS A 8 23.85 12.19 -4.89
CA LYS A 8 23.85 12.19 -3.42
C LYS A 8 23.11 10.98 -2.82
N GLN A 9 22.19 10.38 -3.57
CA GLN A 9 21.59 9.10 -3.18
C GLN A 9 22.57 7.95 -3.48
N MET A 10 23.15 7.84 -4.68
CA MET A 10 24.01 6.68 -5.05
C MET A 10 25.23 6.42 -4.14
N LEU A 11 25.92 7.46 -3.67
CA LEU A 11 27.08 7.28 -2.77
C LEU A 11 26.68 6.78 -1.38
N ARG A 12 25.45 7.09 -0.97
CA ARG A 12 24.82 6.48 0.20
C ARG A 12 24.52 5.00 -0.08
N TRP A 13 24.05 4.62 -1.28
CA TRP A 13 23.63 3.25 -1.60
C TRP A 13 24.74 2.21 -1.75
N MET A 14 25.95 2.57 -2.21
CA MET A 14 27.08 1.62 -2.23
C MET A 14 27.62 1.28 -0.83
N TRP A 15 27.29 2.10 0.17
CA TRP A 15 27.60 1.89 1.59
C TRP A 15 26.35 1.51 2.42
N ARG A 16 25.14 1.52 1.82
CA ARG A 16 23.85 1.28 2.50
C ARG A 16 23.24 -0.06 2.11
N TRP A 17 23.94 -1.11 2.50
CA TRP A 17 23.27 -2.28 3.08
C TRP A 17 23.06 -2.11 4.59
N SER A 18 23.12 -0.88 5.11
CA SER A 18 22.73 -0.54 6.48
C SER A 18 21.90 0.75 6.59
N VAL A 19 20.88 0.68 7.43
CA VAL A 19 20.09 1.75 8.07
C VAL A 19 18.98 2.48 7.25
N CYS A 20 17.74 2.13 7.60
CA CYS A 20 16.52 2.96 7.47
C CYS A 20 15.86 3.09 8.87
N PRO A 21 15.55 4.31 9.37
CA PRO A 21 14.92 4.46 10.68
C PRO A 21 13.39 4.28 10.62
N VAL A 22 12.87 3.58 11.62
CA VAL A 22 11.44 3.43 11.95
C VAL A 22 11.06 4.54 12.93
N ALA A 23 9.94 5.23 12.70
CA ALA A 23 9.36 6.15 13.68
C ALA A 23 8.11 5.51 14.31
N VAL A 24 8.21 5.18 15.60
CA VAL A 24 7.11 4.82 16.50
C VAL A 24 6.59 6.08 17.18
N SER A 25 5.29 6.21 17.37
CA SER A 25 4.73 7.11 18.39
C SER A 25 3.53 6.48 19.08
N ARG A 26 3.75 6.16 20.35
CA ARG A 26 2.76 5.85 21.39
C ARG A 26 2.35 7.18 22.04
N GLY A 27 1.07 7.34 22.34
CA GLY A 27 0.56 8.40 23.21
C GLY A 27 -0.78 7.99 23.83
N HIS A 28 -0.80 7.90 25.15
CA HIS A 28 -1.89 7.43 26.01
C HIS A 28 -2.78 8.61 26.48
N MET A 29 -4.00 8.29 26.93
CA MET A 29 -5.08 9.18 27.43
C MET A 29 -4.72 9.94 28.73
N PRO A 30 -5.53 10.90 29.21
CA PRO A 30 -6.57 10.53 30.19
C PRO A 30 -7.91 11.30 30.17
N PHE A 31 -8.83 10.66 30.87
CA PHE A 31 -10.20 10.96 31.30
C PHE A 31 -10.39 12.32 32.03
N CYS A 32 -11.60 12.89 31.95
CA CYS A 32 -12.15 13.68 33.06
C CYS A 32 -13.69 13.56 33.10
N SER A 33 -14.20 13.12 34.26
CA SER A 33 -15.62 13.04 34.63
C SER A 33 -16.05 14.31 35.36
N THR A 34 -17.29 14.76 35.14
CA THR A 34 -18.03 15.56 36.13
C THR A 34 -19.51 15.19 36.11
N GLN A 35 -20.01 14.82 37.29
CA GLN A 35 -21.42 14.58 37.62
C GLN A 35 -22.15 15.91 37.90
N GLY A 36 -23.49 15.88 37.74
CA GLY A 36 -24.43 16.86 38.29
C GLY A 36 -25.87 16.38 38.07
N GLU A 37 -26.53 15.94 39.15
CA GLU A 37 -27.94 15.50 39.24
C GLU A 37 -28.94 16.69 39.35
N PRO A 38 -30.23 16.51 39.77
CA PRO A 38 -31.39 16.05 39.00
C PRO A 38 -32.57 17.07 39.06
N HIS A 39 -33.63 16.89 38.26
CA HIS A 39 -35.03 17.00 38.77
C HIS A 39 -36.14 16.78 37.72
N GLN A 40 -37.11 15.98 38.18
CA GLN A 40 -38.57 16.06 38.03
C GLN A 40 -39.28 15.60 36.74
N VAL A 41 -40.51 15.15 37.01
CA VAL A 41 -41.27 14.08 36.35
C VAL A 41 -42.64 14.63 35.92
N ASN A 42 -43.04 14.29 34.68
CA ASN A 42 -44.40 14.12 34.10
C ASN A 42 -45.32 15.33 33.81
N PRO A 43 -46.38 15.17 32.97
CA PRO A 43 -46.76 14.05 32.10
C PRO A 43 -47.16 14.41 30.63
N SER A 44 -47.10 13.37 29.78
CA SER A 44 -47.89 13.05 28.56
C SER A 44 -48.63 14.14 27.77
N HIS A 45 -48.21 14.32 26.51
CA HIS A 45 -49.14 14.44 25.38
C HIS A 45 -48.71 13.54 24.23
N GLY A 46 -49.65 12.66 23.82
CA GLY A 46 -49.52 11.82 22.65
C GLY A 46 -49.42 12.67 21.39
N GLY A 47 -48.27 12.59 20.72
CA GLY A 47 -48.03 13.15 19.40
C GLY A 47 -47.60 12.02 18.48
N GLN A 48 -48.45 11.74 17.51
CA GLN A 48 -48.28 10.76 16.43
C GLN A 48 -46.83 10.69 15.94
N VAL A 49 -46.23 9.50 16.06
CA VAL A 49 -45.06 9.15 15.27
C VAL A 49 -45.52 9.03 13.82
N THR A 50 -45.41 10.13 13.09
CA THR A 50 -45.40 10.11 11.63
C THR A 50 -44.10 9.43 11.20
N HIS A 51 -44.12 8.10 11.19
CA HIS A 51 -43.13 7.32 10.46
C HIS A 51 -43.23 7.72 8.99
N ARG A 52 -42.30 8.57 8.52
CA ARG A 52 -42.04 8.72 7.08
C ARG A 52 -41.68 7.34 6.51
N PRO A 53 -42.50 6.71 5.67
CA PRO A 53 -42.19 5.40 5.10
C PRO A 53 -41.38 5.59 3.80
N GLY A 54 -40.27 6.33 3.88
CA GLY A 54 -39.56 6.79 2.68
C GLY A 54 -38.27 6.04 2.31
N ASN A 55 -37.67 5.30 3.25
CA ASN A 55 -36.28 4.84 3.08
C ASN A 55 -36.01 3.37 3.48
N GLN A 56 -37.05 2.57 3.75
CA GLN A 56 -36.85 1.15 4.05
C GLN A 56 -36.74 0.34 2.75
N LEU A 57 -35.63 -0.39 2.61
CA LEU A 57 -35.39 -1.34 1.53
C LEU A 57 -36.41 -2.48 1.68
N SER A 58 -37.34 -2.66 0.75
CA SER A 58 -38.34 -3.73 0.80
C SER A 58 -37.96 -4.91 -0.11
N LEU A 59 -38.45 -6.11 0.19
CA LEU A 59 -38.24 -7.28 -0.68
C LEU A 59 -38.76 -7.03 -2.10
N CYS A 60 -39.93 -6.40 -2.27
CA CYS A 60 -40.47 -6.07 -3.58
C CYS A 60 -39.54 -5.13 -4.36
N SER A 61 -38.99 -4.09 -3.72
CA SER A 61 -38.05 -3.17 -4.39
C SER A 61 -36.78 -3.87 -4.87
N LEU A 62 -36.32 -4.90 -4.15
CA LEU A 62 -35.17 -5.71 -4.55
C LEU A 62 -35.48 -6.60 -5.75
N LEU A 63 -36.67 -7.21 -5.79
CA LEU A 63 -37.12 -7.99 -6.95
C LEU A 63 -37.24 -7.12 -8.20
N GLU A 64 -37.80 -5.91 -8.07
CA GLU A 64 -37.90 -4.92 -9.15
C GLU A 64 -36.52 -4.46 -9.66
N MET A 65 -35.50 -4.42 -8.79
CA MET A 65 -34.11 -4.15 -9.16
C MET A 65 -33.41 -5.35 -9.84
N GLY A 66 -34.10 -6.49 -10.00
CA GLY A 66 -33.59 -7.68 -10.70
C GLY A 66 -32.88 -8.70 -9.80
N PHE A 67 -33.02 -8.60 -8.47
CA PHE A 67 -32.54 -9.64 -7.56
C PHE A 67 -33.47 -10.87 -7.64
N SER A 68 -32.91 -12.09 -7.52
CA SER A 68 -33.74 -13.27 -7.28
C SER A 68 -34.39 -13.21 -5.90
N GLU A 69 -35.43 -14.00 -5.66
CA GLU A 69 -36.09 -14.05 -4.35
C GLU A 69 -35.13 -14.42 -3.21
N THR A 70 -34.22 -15.37 -3.45
CA THR A 70 -33.18 -15.76 -2.49
C THR A 70 -32.21 -14.60 -2.22
N GLN A 71 -31.72 -13.94 -3.27
CA GLN A 71 -30.81 -12.81 -3.15
C GLN A 71 -31.46 -11.60 -2.45
N ALA A 72 -32.74 -11.34 -2.73
CA ALA A 72 -33.51 -10.27 -2.10
C ALA A 72 -33.65 -10.51 -0.60
N LYS A 73 -33.96 -11.75 -0.18
CA LYS A 73 -34.04 -12.14 1.24
C LYS A 73 -32.70 -11.94 1.95
N GLU A 74 -31.60 -12.44 1.37
CA GLU A 74 -30.26 -12.28 1.92
C GLU A 74 -29.84 -10.80 2.03
N MET A 75 -30.09 -10.02 0.99
CA MET A 75 -29.77 -8.59 0.94
C MET A 75 -30.55 -7.82 2.02
N HIS A 76 -31.85 -8.08 2.14
CA HIS A 76 -32.73 -7.45 3.12
C HIS A 76 -32.32 -7.81 4.56
N GLU A 77 -31.96 -9.07 4.82
CA GLU A 77 -31.44 -9.50 6.11
C GLU A 77 -30.12 -8.79 6.46
N GLY A 78 -29.19 -8.67 5.51
CA GLY A 78 -27.94 -7.91 5.70
C GLY A 78 -28.18 -6.43 5.99
N ALA A 79 -29.12 -5.80 5.27
CA ALA A 79 -29.47 -4.39 5.45
C ALA A 79 -30.13 -4.11 6.81
N THR A 80 -30.99 -5.02 7.27
CA THR A 80 -31.66 -4.89 8.58
C THR A 80 -30.67 -5.10 9.73
N LYS A 81 -29.79 -6.11 9.65
CA LYS A 81 -28.74 -6.36 10.66
C LYS A 81 -27.79 -5.18 10.83
N SER A 82 -27.37 -4.57 9.71
CA SER A 82 -26.45 -3.42 9.71
C SER A 82 -27.10 -2.11 10.14
N ARG A 83 -28.45 -2.05 10.24
CA ARG A 83 -29.23 -0.82 10.47
C ARG A 83 -28.87 0.31 9.50
N GLY A 84 -28.45 -0.05 8.28
CA GLY A 84 -27.96 0.87 7.28
C GLY A 84 -29.09 1.71 6.68
N LYS A 85 -29.15 3.01 7.03
CA LYS A 85 -30.21 3.94 6.56
C LYS A 85 -30.08 4.32 5.08
N HIS A 86 -28.93 4.06 4.47
CA HIS A 86 -28.56 4.54 3.14
C HIS A 86 -28.37 3.40 2.12
N VAL A 87 -28.70 2.16 2.50
CA VAL A 87 -28.54 0.97 1.65
C VAL A 87 -29.22 1.12 0.29
N PRO A 88 -30.47 1.62 0.17
CA PRO A 88 -31.09 1.82 -1.15
C PRO A 88 -30.28 2.75 -2.06
N SER A 89 -29.73 3.84 -1.52
CA SER A 89 -28.91 4.80 -2.28
C SER A 89 -27.57 4.20 -2.71
N VAL A 90 -26.93 3.42 -1.83
CA VAL A 90 -25.69 2.68 -2.14
C VAL A 90 -25.95 1.68 -3.27
N MET A 91 -27.02 0.89 -3.18
CA MET A 91 -27.39 -0.07 -4.20
C MET A 91 -27.67 0.59 -5.54
N THR A 92 -28.43 1.69 -5.54
CA THR A 92 -28.73 2.47 -6.75
C THR A 92 -27.43 2.95 -7.41
N ALA A 93 -26.48 3.48 -6.63
CA ALA A 93 -25.19 3.91 -7.16
C ALA A 93 -24.38 2.75 -7.78
N LEU A 94 -24.41 1.56 -7.17
CA LEU A 94 -23.74 0.37 -7.70
C LEU A 94 -24.42 -0.17 -8.97
N LEU A 95 -25.74 -0.11 -9.05
CA LEU A 95 -26.51 -0.46 -10.26
C LEU A 95 -26.21 0.52 -11.39
N LEU A 96 -26.19 1.83 -11.11
CA LEU A 96 -25.82 2.87 -12.08
C LEU A 96 -24.36 2.79 -12.52
N LEU A 97 -23.48 2.21 -11.69
CA LEU A 97 -22.11 1.88 -12.08
C LEU A 97 -22.07 0.68 -13.06
N GLY A 98 -23.17 -0.05 -13.25
CA GLY A 98 -23.28 -1.19 -14.14
C GLY A 98 -22.96 -2.53 -13.48
N LEU A 99 -22.98 -2.61 -12.15
CA LEU A 99 -22.88 -3.89 -11.43
C LEU A 99 -24.23 -4.58 -11.41
N ASN A 100 -24.26 -5.88 -11.69
CA ASN A 100 -25.49 -6.66 -11.61
C ASN A 100 -25.84 -7.04 -10.16
N PRO A 101 -27.11 -7.35 -9.86
CA PRO A 101 -27.59 -7.74 -8.53
C PRO A 101 -26.74 -8.81 -7.83
N SER A 102 -26.40 -9.89 -8.54
CA SER A 102 -25.55 -10.97 -8.02
C SER A 102 -24.16 -10.49 -7.59
N SER A 103 -23.57 -9.55 -8.32
CA SER A 103 -22.26 -8.97 -8.01
C SER A 103 -22.36 -8.03 -6.81
N ILE A 104 -23.42 -7.22 -6.74
CA ILE A 104 -23.69 -6.33 -5.61
C ILE A 104 -23.83 -7.13 -4.31
N LEU A 105 -24.62 -8.21 -4.32
CA LEU A 105 -24.76 -9.07 -3.15
C LEU A 105 -23.41 -9.66 -2.70
N LYS A 106 -22.61 -10.19 -3.64
CA LYS A 106 -21.26 -10.70 -3.34
C LYS A 106 -20.33 -9.63 -2.76
N ILE A 107 -20.38 -8.41 -3.29
CA ILE A 107 -19.61 -7.26 -2.77
C ILE A 107 -20.00 -6.98 -1.33
N MET A 108 -21.29 -6.93 -1.03
CA MET A 108 -21.79 -6.62 0.32
C MET A 108 -21.53 -7.75 1.32
N GLN A 109 -21.55 -9.01 0.88
CA GLN A 109 -21.11 -10.16 1.68
C GLN A 109 -19.60 -10.13 1.97
N LYS A 110 -18.78 -9.79 0.97
CA LYS A 110 -17.32 -9.69 1.11
C LYS A 110 -16.89 -8.49 1.96
N CYS A 111 -17.68 -7.43 1.98
CA CYS A 111 -17.36 -6.18 2.67
C CYS A 111 -18.63 -5.58 3.31
N PRO A 112 -19.05 -6.10 4.49
CA PRO A 112 -20.28 -5.67 5.17
C PRO A 112 -20.29 -4.19 5.57
N GLU A 113 -19.13 -3.54 5.68
CA GLU A 113 -19.03 -2.12 5.97
C GLU A 113 -19.68 -1.25 4.89
N VAL A 114 -19.85 -1.78 3.68
CA VAL A 114 -20.56 -1.13 2.57
C VAL A 114 -22.02 -0.82 2.93
N TYR A 115 -22.66 -1.63 3.79
CA TYR A 115 -24.03 -1.34 4.26
C TYR A 115 -24.14 -0.02 5.05
N SER A 116 -23.03 0.44 5.65
CA SER A 116 -22.98 1.66 6.45
C SER A 116 -22.62 2.91 5.63
N LEU A 117 -22.28 2.75 4.35
CA LEU A 117 -21.91 3.88 3.50
C LEU A 117 -23.10 4.76 3.16
N LYS A 118 -22.84 6.06 3.00
CA LYS A 118 -23.79 6.98 2.39
C LYS A 118 -23.65 6.93 0.87
N GLY A 119 -24.77 6.98 0.16
CA GLY A 119 -24.76 7.00 -1.32
C GLY A 119 -23.92 8.14 -1.91
N ALA A 120 -23.97 9.33 -1.29
CA ALA A 120 -23.18 10.49 -1.72
C ALA A 120 -21.66 10.27 -1.56
N ASP A 121 -21.23 9.67 -0.44
CA ASP A 121 -19.81 9.38 -0.19
C ASP A 121 -19.28 8.32 -1.17
N LEU A 122 -20.10 7.31 -1.46
CA LEU A 122 -19.78 6.31 -2.47
C LEU A 122 -19.64 6.94 -3.86
N GLN A 123 -20.60 7.78 -4.26
CA GLN A 123 -20.58 8.46 -5.55
C GLN A 123 -19.33 9.35 -5.70
N GLN A 124 -19.00 10.12 -4.66
CA GLN A 124 -17.78 10.94 -4.64
C GLN A 124 -16.52 10.09 -4.88
N ARG A 125 -16.44 8.91 -4.27
CA ARG A 125 -15.29 8.00 -4.44
C ARG A 125 -15.24 7.39 -5.84
N ILE A 126 -16.38 6.98 -6.37
CA ILE A 126 -16.51 6.50 -7.77
C ILE A 126 -16.00 7.57 -8.73
N ASP A 127 -16.45 8.82 -8.58
CA ASP A 127 -16.05 9.90 -9.46
C ASP A 127 -14.57 10.27 -9.32
N HIS A 128 -14.01 10.16 -8.11
CA HIS A 128 -12.58 10.31 -7.91
C HIS A 128 -11.77 9.22 -8.62
N LEU A 129 -12.18 7.95 -8.52
CA LEU A 129 -11.51 6.83 -9.20
C LEU A 129 -11.60 6.96 -10.73
N ARG A 130 -12.72 7.45 -11.26
CA ARG A 130 -12.85 7.78 -12.70
C ARG A 130 -11.85 8.85 -13.12
N LYS A 131 -11.68 9.92 -12.33
CA LYS A 131 -10.68 10.97 -12.59
C LYS A 131 -9.24 10.44 -12.55
N MET A 132 -9.00 9.33 -11.85
CA MET A 132 -7.71 8.62 -11.85
C MET A 132 -7.50 7.70 -13.06
N GLY A 133 -8.43 7.70 -14.03
CA GLY A 133 -8.33 6.90 -15.26
C GLY A 133 -8.97 5.51 -15.17
N LEU A 134 -9.63 5.17 -14.06
CA LEU A 134 -10.37 3.91 -13.93
C LEU A 134 -11.74 4.03 -14.59
N VAL A 135 -11.78 3.71 -15.88
CA VAL A 135 -12.96 3.82 -16.76
C VAL A 135 -13.31 2.47 -17.40
N GLU A 136 -14.37 2.42 -18.20
CA GLU A 136 -14.65 1.29 -19.14
C GLU A 136 -14.56 -0.12 -18.54
N GLY A 137 -15.45 -0.46 -17.60
CA GLY A 137 -15.49 -1.81 -17.01
C GLY A 137 -14.37 -2.10 -15.99
N SER A 138 -13.26 -1.35 -16.00
CA SER A 138 -12.13 -1.57 -15.09
C SER A 138 -12.48 -1.23 -13.64
N LEU A 139 -13.26 -0.16 -13.43
CA LEU A 139 -13.74 0.25 -12.10
C LEU A 139 -14.71 -0.77 -11.51
N GLN A 140 -15.62 -1.31 -12.32
CA GLN A 140 -16.55 -2.38 -11.92
C GLN A 140 -15.79 -3.63 -11.48
N ARG A 141 -14.79 -4.06 -12.27
CA ARG A 141 -13.93 -5.21 -11.94
C ARG A 141 -13.15 -4.95 -10.65
N MET A 142 -12.56 -3.77 -10.50
CA MET A 142 -11.84 -3.39 -9.29
C MET A 142 -12.74 -3.45 -8.06
N ILE A 143 -13.91 -2.83 -8.08
CA ILE A 143 -14.85 -2.83 -6.95
C ILE A 143 -15.34 -4.26 -6.65
N SER A 144 -15.56 -5.07 -7.67
CA SER A 144 -15.99 -6.48 -7.49
C SER A 144 -14.90 -7.32 -6.81
N HIS A 145 -13.63 -7.15 -7.21
CA HIS A 145 -12.52 -7.91 -6.65
C HIS A 145 -12.01 -7.34 -5.32
N TYR A 146 -12.07 -6.03 -5.15
CA TYR A 146 -11.57 -5.32 -3.97
C TYR A 146 -12.58 -4.22 -3.53
N PRO A 147 -13.69 -4.60 -2.87
CA PRO A 147 -14.74 -3.67 -2.43
C PRO A 147 -14.26 -2.56 -1.49
N LYS A 148 -13.21 -2.83 -0.69
CA LYS A 148 -12.64 -1.89 0.28
C LYS A 148 -12.21 -0.57 -0.33
N ILE A 149 -11.96 -0.50 -1.64
CA ILE A 149 -11.67 0.77 -2.34
C ILE A 149 -12.75 1.82 -2.10
N MET A 150 -14.00 1.41 -1.93
CA MET A 150 -15.14 2.29 -1.64
C MET A 150 -15.14 2.83 -0.21
N LEU A 151 -14.31 2.27 0.67
CA LEU A 151 -14.15 2.71 2.06
C LEU A 151 -12.92 3.60 2.24
N LEU A 152 -11.92 3.46 1.36
CA LEU A 152 -10.64 4.15 1.47
C LEU A 152 -10.76 5.66 1.20
N PRO A 153 -10.29 6.52 2.14
CA PRO A 153 -10.38 7.98 1.96
C PRO A 153 -9.71 8.45 0.67
N VAL A 154 -10.33 9.42 -0.03
CA VAL A 154 -9.75 10.06 -1.22
C VAL A 154 -8.34 10.59 -0.96
N LYS A 155 -8.10 11.15 0.24
CA LYS A 155 -6.77 11.60 0.67
C LYS A 155 -5.73 10.47 0.60
N ARG A 156 -6.08 9.25 1.01
CA ARG A 156 -5.19 8.10 1.01
C ARG A 156 -4.83 7.68 -0.42
N VAL A 157 -5.82 7.61 -1.31
CA VAL A 157 -5.61 7.33 -2.74
C VAL A 157 -4.67 8.36 -3.36
N ASN A 158 -4.85 9.64 -3.04
CA ASN A 158 -3.97 10.71 -3.51
C ASN A 158 -2.54 10.59 -2.99
N MET A 159 -2.35 10.22 -1.71
CA MET A 159 -1.01 10.05 -1.14
C MET A 159 -0.23 8.93 -1.85
N VAL A 160 -0.86 7.78 -2.07
CA VAL A 160 -0.24 6.64 -2.79
C VAL A 160 0.02 6.99 -4.25
N SER A 161 -0.94 7.61 -4.92
CA SER A 161 -0.78 8.07 -6.32
C SER A 161 0.38 9.07 -6.44
N ARG A 162 0.49 10.01 -5.49
CA ARG A 162 1.60 10.97 -5.43
C ARG A 162 2.93 10.29 -5.21
N LEU A 163 3.01 9.34 -4.27
CA LEU A 163 4.22 8.55 -4.03
C LEU A 163 4.70 7.87 -5.32
N LEU A 164 3.81 7.13 -5.99
CA LEU A 164 4.13 6.40 -7.21
C LEU A 164 4.57 7.33 -8.36
N ARG A 165 3.94 8.50 -8.50
CA ARG A 165 4.29 9.46 -9.57
C ARG A 165 5.56 10.23 -9.28
N GLU A 166 5.70 10.77 -8.07
CA GLU A 166 6.74 11.76 -7.77
C GLU A 166 8.02 11.11 -7.24
N LYS A 167 7.90 10.05 -6.42
CA LYS A 167 9.08 9.35 -5.89
C LYS A 167 9.48 8.16 -6.76
N CYS A 168 8.51 7.38 -7.24
CA CYS A 168 8.78 6.20 -8.05
C CYS A 168 8.81 6.46 -9.57
N LEU A 169 8.45 7.68 -9.98
CA LEU A 169 8.50 8.15 -11.38
C LEU A 169 7.67 7.30 -12.35
N PHE A 170 6.57 6.71 -11.89
CA PHE A 170 5.58 6.09 -12.77
C PHE A 170 4.76 7.15 -13.52
N THR A 171 4.42 6.88 -14.77
CA THR A 171 3.48 7.73 -15.52
C THR A 171 2.07 7.64 -14.93
N ILE A 172 1.21 8.61 -15.26
CA ILE A 172 -0.21 8.57 -14.82
C ILE A 172 -0.86 7.26 -15.24
N HIS A 173 -0.66 6.84 -16.49
CA HIS A 173 -1.20 5.59 -17.01
C HIS A 173 -0.69 4.36 -16.23
N GLN A 174 0.61 4.30 -15.95
CA GLN A 174 1.19 3.21 -15.15
C GLN A 174 0.62 3.17 -13.73
N VAL A 175 0.40 4.33 -13.10
CA VAL A 175 -0.24 4.39 -11.78
C VAL A 175 -1.68 3.86 -11.86
N THR A 176 -2.45 4.23 -12.88
CA THR A 176 -3.79 3.66 -13.10
C THR A 176 -3.74 2.14 -13.24
N GLU A 177 -2.77 1.60 -13.99
CA GLU A 177 -2.60 0.14 -14.13
C GLU A 177 -2.22 -0.54 -12.83
N ILE A 178 -1.31 0.05 -12.04
CA ILE A 178 -0.92 -0.46 -10.71
C ILE A 178 -2.14 -0.50 -9.79
N LEU A 179 -2.92 0.58 -9.71
CA LEU A 179 -4.11 0.61 -8.88
C LEU A 179 -5.16 -0.40 -9.34
N ARG A 180 -5.30 -0.60 -10.65
CA ARG A 180 -6.20 -1.60 -11.26
C ARG A 180 -5.83 -3.03 -10.91
N ASP A 181 -4.55 -3.37 -11.02
CA ASP A 181 -4.09 -4.76 -10.93
C ASP A 181 -3.65 -5.15 -9.50
N SER A 182 -3.35 -4.15 -8.65
CA SER A 182 -2.85 -4.30 -7.28
C SER A 182 -3.49 -3.25 -6.34
N PRO A 183 -4.81 -3.23 -6.15
CA PRO A 183 -5.47 -2.22 -5.32
C PRO A 183 -5.02 -2.27 -3.84
N GLU A 184 -4.45 -3.38 -3.38
CA GLU A 184 -3.90 -3.57 -2.04
C GLU A 184 -2.77 -2.58 -1.70
N VAL A 185 -2.08 -2.03 -2.71
CA VAL A 185 -1.06 -0.96 -2.50
C VAL A 185 -1.63 0.26 -1.79
N LEU A 186 -2.95 0.45 -1.82
CA LEU A 186 -3.62 1.53 -1.13
C LEU A 186 -3.69 1.33 0.38
N GLU A 187 -3.53 0.10 0.87
CA GLU A 187 -3.45 -0.23 2.29
C GLU A 187 -1.99 -0.37 2.79
N GLU A 188 -1.01 -0.56 1.89
CA GLU A 188 0.40 -0.72 2.26
C GLU A 188 1.01 0.52 2.93
N ASP A 189 1.92 0.33 3.89
CA ASP A 189 2.73 1.44 4.40
C ASP A 189 3.49 2.14 3.26
N LEU A 190 3.56 3.47 3.30
CA LEU A 190 4.15 4.25 2.21
C LEU A 190 5.65 4.02 2.09
N ALA A 191 6.35 3.84 3.21
CA ALA A 191 7.79 3.56 3.18
C ALA A 191 8.04 2.15 2.66
N GLN A 192 7.24 1.17 3.05
CA GLN A 192 7.33 -0.20 2.51
C GLN A 192 7.03 -0.27 1.01
N LEU A 193 6.01 0.47 0.54
CA LEU A 193 5.68 0.55 -0.88
C LEU A 193 6.80 1.22 -1.70
N GLU A 194 7.36 2.32 -1.19
CA GLU A 194 8.52 2.98 -1.79
C GLU A 194 9.73 2.05 -1.82
N TYR A 195 9.99 1.34 -0.73
CA TYR A 195 11.11 0.41 -0.62
C TYR A 195 10.97 -0.80 -1.56
N LYS A 196 9.76 -1.32 -1.75
CA LYS A 196 9.47 -2.37 -2.74
C LYS A 196 9.82 -1.91 -4.15
N PHE A 197 9.45 -0.69 -4.52
CA PHE A 197 9.87 -0.07 -5.78
C PHE A 197 11.41 0.06 -5.87
N GLN A 198 12.04 0.60 -4.83
CA GLN A 198 13.49 0.82 -4.79
C GLN A 198 14.26 -0.50 -4.94
N TYR A 199 13.79 -1.58 -4.32
CA TYR A 199 14.37 -2.91 -4.48
C TYR A 199 14.32 -3.34 -5.96
N ALA A 200 13.16 -3.28 -6.60
CA ALA A 200 13.07 -3.64 -8.03
C ALA A 200 13.93 -2.72 -8.92
N TYR A 201 13.94 -1.42 -8.65
CA TYR A 201 14.65 -0.45 -9.50
C TYR A 201 16.17 -0.50 -9.33
N PHE A 202 16.65 -0.45 -8.09
CA PHE A 202 18.08 -0.34 -7.80
C PHE A 202 18.74 -1.71 -7.62
N ARG A 203 18.07 -2.65 -6.94
CA ARG A 203 18.66 -3.95 -6.59
C ARG A 203 18.49 -4.99 -7.69
N MET A 204 17.37 -4.96 -8.43
CA MET A 204 17.14 -5.85 -9.58
C MET A 204 17.44 -5.18 -10.93
N GLY A 205 17.59 -3.85 -10.97
CA GLY A 205 17.82 -3.11 -12.22
C GLY A 205 16.62 -3.09 -13.18
N VAL A 206 15.41 -3.32 -12.68
CA VAL A 206 14.17 -3.39 -13.47
C VAL A 206 13.63 -1.97 -13.72
N ARG A 207 13.08 -1.71 -14.92
CA ARG A 207 12.43 -0.43 -15.26
C ARG A 207 10.92 -0.48 -15.04
N GLN A 208 10.32 0.70 -14.79
CA GLN A 208 8.90 0.86 -14.48
C GLN A 208 7.94 0.14 -15.45
N PRO A 209 8.11 0.21 -16.80
CA PRO A 209 7.19 -0.48 -17.70
C PRO A 209 7.18 -2.00 -17.48
N GLU A 210 8.34 -2.59 -17.18
CA GLU A 210 8.46 -4.01 -16.91
C GLU A 210 7.85 -4.38 -15.55
N MET A 211 8.04 -3.53 -14.52
CA MET A 211 7.39 -3.71 -13.21
C MET A 211 5.86 -3.77 -13.33
N VAL A 212 5.28 -2.86 -14.13
CA VAL A 212 3.83 -2.79 -14.37
C VAL A 212 3.36 -4.01 -15.15
N LYS A 213 4.05 -4.35 -16.25
CA LYS A 213 3.75 -5.53 -17.07
C LYS A 213 3.80 -6.83 -16.27
N ALA A 214 4.76 -6.95 -15.35
CA ALA A 214 4.92 -8.09 -14.45
C ALA A 214 4.13 -7.96 -13.15
N LYS A 215 3.22 -6.97 -13.04
CA LYS A 215 2.35 -6.76 -11.88
C LYS A 215 3.07 -6.85 -10.53
N LEU A 216 4.27 -6.25 -10.46
CA LEU A 216 5.20 -6.31 -9.33
C LEU A 216 4.51 -6.15 -7.97
N PHE A 217 3.58 -5.20 -7.90
CA PHE A 217 2.93 -4.80 -6.66
C PHE A 217 1.88 -5.79 -6.14
N ARG A 218 1.54 -6.85 -6.89
CA ARG A 218 0.70 -7.95 -6.37
C ARG A 218 1.46 -8.84 -5.40
N LEU A 219 2.80 -8.84 -5.46
CA LEU A 219 3.62 -9.69 -4.62
C LEU A 219 4.08 -8.92 -3.36
N PRO A 220 4.12 -9.60 -2.19
CA PRO A 220 4.79 -9.04 -1.02
C PRO A 220 6.30 -8.95 -1.27
N LEU A 221 6.96 -7.99 -0.61
CA LEU A 221 8.39 -7.76 -0.77
C LEU A 221 9.24 -8.99 -0.41
N SER A 222 8.82 -9.77 0.59
CA SER A 222 9.50 -11.01 1.01
C SER A 222 9.54 -12.05 -0.12
N GLU A 223 8.44 -12.24 -0.84
CA GLU A 223 8.36 -13.17 -1.97
C GLU A 223 9.21 -12.67 -3.15
N LEU A 224 9.10 -11.38 -3.48
CA LEU A 224 9.92 -10.75 -4.52
C LEU A 224 11.42 -10.98 -4.25
N ARG A 225 11.86 -10.71 -3.02
CA ARG A 225 13.24 -10.92 -2.57
C ARG A 225 13.64 -12.38 -2.66
N CYS A 226 12.80 -13.28 -2.17
CA CYS A 226 13.13 -14.69 -2.12
C CYS A 226 13.33 -15.25 -3.53
N ARG A 227 12.39 -14.99 -4.46
CA ARG A 227 12.51 -15.44 -5.86
C ARG A 227 13.75 -14.84 -6.54
N HIS A 228 13.92 -13.53 -6.45
CA HIS A 228 15.06 -12.87 -7.08
C HIS A 228 16.41 -13.35 -6.52
N CYS A 229 16.59 -13.37 -5.19
CA CYS A 229 17.84 -13.82 -4.57
C CYS A 229 18.14 -15.30 -4.85
N PHE A 230 17.11 -16.14 -4.96
CA PHE A 230 17.29 -17.54 -5.31
C PHE A 230 17.89 -17.69 -6.71
N LEU A 231 17.32 -17.00 -7.71
CA LEU A 231 17.87 -17.01 -9.07
C LEU A 231 19.28 -16.43 -9.13
N GLU A 232 19.52 -15.33 -8.42
CA GLU A 232 20.85 -14.69 -8.40
C GLU A 232 21.93 -15.61 -7.81
N ARG A 233 21.65 -16.23 -6.66
CA ARG A 233 22.60 -17.18 -6.03
C ARG A 233 22.81 -18.45 -6.85
N ARG A 234 21.86 -18.77 -7.73
CA ARG A 234 22.00 -19.84 -8.73
C ARG A 234 22.70 -19.40 -10.01
N GLY A 235 23.06 -18.14 -10.16
CA GLY A 235 23.63 -17.60 -11.39
C GLY A 235 22.64 -17.56 -12.56
N LEU A 236 21.33 -17.60 -12.29
CA LEU A 236 20.24 -17.51 -13.27
C LEU A 236 19.65 -16.10 -13.37
N TYR A 237 20.10 -15.18 -12.53
CA TYR A 237 19.77 -13.76 -12.61
C TYR A 237 21.02 -12.94 -12.32
N GLN A 238 21.26 -11.93 -13.14
CA GLN A 238 22.33 -10.96 -12.92
C GLN A 238 21.73 -9.56 -12.89
N THR A 239 22.03 -8.79 -11.85
CA THR A 239 21.62 -7.38 -11.83
C THR A 239 22.26 -6.64 -13.01
N PRO A 240 21.47 -5.99 -13.89
CA PRO A 240 21.99 -5.26 -15.04
C PRO A 240 23.00 -4.18 -14.65
N ASP A 241 23.99 -3.97 -15.51
CA ASP A 241 25.00 -2.93 -15.33
C ASP A 241 24.43 -1.52 -15.57
N LYS A 242 25.28 -0.49 -15.57
CA LYS A 242 24.86 0.90 -15.79
C LYS A 242 24.25 1.14 -17.18
N LYS A 243 24.55 0.29 -18.16
CA LYS A 243 23.99 0.32 -19.51
C LYS A 243 22.73 -0.56 -19.64
N GLY A 244 22.35 -1.24 -18.56
CA GLY A 244 21.24 -2.21 -18.55
C GLY A 244 21.62 -3.54 -19.19
N GLN A 245 22.91 -3.89 -19.24
CA GLN A 245 23.41 -5.12 -19.84
C GLN A 245 23.74 -6.16 -18.79
N THR A 246 23.61 -7.43 -19.18
CA THR A 246 23.93 -8.61 -18.37
C THR A 246 24.78 -9.59 -19.21
N LEU A 247 25.59 -10.41 -18.55
CA LEU A 247 26.39 -11.46 -19.20
C LEU A 247 25.52 -12.67 -19.57
N ILE A 248 24.50 -12.92 -18.76
CA ILE A 248 23.47 -13.93 -19.00
C ILE A 248 22.16 -13.25 -19.39
N LEU A 249 21.31 -13.94 -20.16
CA LEU A 249 19.96 -13.45 -20.40
C LEU A 249 19.12 -13.71 -19.14
N ASN A 250 18.72 -12.64 -18.45
CA ASN A 250 17.80 -12.77 -17.32
C ASN A 250 16.44 -13.30 -17.79
N PRO A 251 15.76 -14.12 -16.98
CA PRO A 251 14.38 -14.50 -17.24
C PRO A 251 13.48 -13.26 -17.23
N ALA A 252 12.42 -13.29 -18.05
CA ALA A 252 11.47 -12.18 -18.07
C ALA A 252 10.80 -12.03 -16.70
N LEU A 253 10.64 -10.79 -16.23
CA LEU A 253 10.16 -10.55 -14.86
C LEU A 253 8.79 -11.17 -14.58
N LYS A 254 7.90 -11.23 -15.58
CA LYS A 254 6.61 -11.91 -15.45
C LYS A 254 6.73 -13.41 -15.15
N ASP A 255 7.78 -14.07 -15.63
CA ASP A 255 8.00 -15.51 -15.41
C ASP A 255 8.64 -15.73 -14.03
N VAL A 256 9.30 -14.70 -13.48
CA VAL A 256 9.76 -14.70 -12.08
C VAL A 256 8.60 -14.44 -11.12
N LEU A 257 7.69 -13.49 -11.42
CA LEU A 257 6.72 -12.97 -10.45
C LEU A 257 5.26 -13.45 -10.65
N CYS A 258 4.78 -13.56 -11.89
CA CYS A 258 3.36 -13.77 -12.20
C CYS A 258 2.95 -15.24 -12.37
N VAL A 259 3.82 -16.20 -12.04
CA VAL A 259 3.55 -17.63 -12.18
C VAL A 259 3.47 -18.33 -10.83
N SER A 260 2.83 -19.50 -10.81
CA SER A 260 2.78 -20.36 -9.62
C SER A 260 4.19 -20.73 -9.16
N GLU A 261 4.34 -21.09 -7.88
CA GLU A 261 5.63 -21.56 -7.37
C GLU A 261 6.14 -22.77 -8.17
N GLU A 262 5.28 -23.73 -8.49
CA GLU A 262 5.63 -24.90 -9.30
C GLU A 262 6.20 -24.51 -10.67
N THR A 263 5.53 -23.61 -11.41
CA THR A 263 6.02 -23.15 -12.71
C THR A 263 7.32 -22.36 -12.56
N TYR A 264 7.42 -21.49 -11.55
CA TYR A 264 8.64 -20.76 -11.25
C TYR A 264 9.82 -21.72 -11.00
N LEU A 265 9.62 -22.76 -10.19
CA LEU A 265 10.69 -23.69 -9.85
C LEU A 265 11.09 -24.59 -11.01
N THR A 266 10.12 -25.13 -11.75
CA THR A 266 10.38 -26.08 -12.82
C THR A 266 10.88 -25.42 -14.10
N GLN A 267 10.38 -24.23 -14.45
CA GLN A 267 10.65 -23.60 -15.75
C GLN A 267 11.64 -22.43 -15.68
N VAL A 268 11.83 -21.82 -14.50
CA VAL A 268 12.68 -20.62 -14.36
C VAL A 268 13.87 -20.90 -13.47
N ALA A 269 13.63 -21.40 -12.25
CA ALA A 269 14.70 -21.67 -11.30
C ALA A 269 15.41 -22.99 -11.58
N MET A 270 14.77 -23.96 -12.25
CA MET A 270 15.28 -25.33 -12.44
C MET A 270 15.64 -25.99 -11.10
N ALA A 271 14.71 -25.93 -10.13
CA ALA A 271 14.89 -26.33 -8.73
C ALA A 271 13.79 -27.28 -8.26
N THR A 272 14.05 -28.02 -7.19
CA THR A 272 13.00 -28.74 -6.46
C THR A 272 12.29 -27.82 -5.46
N ALA A 273 11.09 -28.22 -5.02
CA ALA A 273 10.34 -27.50 -3.98
C ALA A 273 11.08 -27.51 -2.64
N GLU A 274 11.78 -28.60 -2.32
CA GLU A 274 12.55 -28.76 -1.09
C GLU A 274 13.74 -27.80 -1.04
N GLU A 275 14.49 -27.68 -2.15
CA GLU A 275 15.60 -26.73 -2.26
C GLU A 275 15.14 -25.30 -2.00
N PHE A 276 14.03 -24.92 -2.63
CA PHE A 276 13.48 -23.56 -2.47
C PHE A 276 12.89 -23.32 -1.08
N HIS A 277 12.25 -24.33 -0.48
CA HIS A 277 11.75 -24.23 0.89
C HIS A 277 12.87 -24.03 1.91
N VAL A 278 13.96 -24.80 1.79
CA VAL A 278 15.15 -24.60 2.64
C VAL A 278 15.73 -23.21 2.42
N PHE A 279 15.81 -22.77 1.15
CA PHE A 279 16.29 -21.43 0.82
C PHE A 279 15.43 -20.32 1.44
N ARG A 280 14.09 -20.43 1.41
CA ARG A 280 13.17 -19.49 2.06
C ARG A 280 13.49 -19.32 3.55
N LYS A 281 13.77 -20.42 4.26
CA LYS A 281 14.14 -20.40 5.69
C LYS A 281 15.48 -19.71 5.92
N LEU A 282 16.50 -20.03 5.11
CA LEU A 282 17.80 -19.37 5.19
C LEU A 282 17.69 -17.87 4.93
N MET A 283 16.93 -17.48 3.91
CA MET A 283 16.69 -16.07 3.57
C MET A 283 15.92 -15.31 4.65
N ALA A 284 14.98 -15.95 5.36
CA ALA A 284 14.27 -15.32 6.47
C ALA A 284 15.23 -15.03 7.62
N ARG A 285 16.06 -16.00 8.00
CA ARG A 285 17.08 -15.86 9.04
C ARG A 285 18.10 -14.75 8.72
N GLU A 286 18.62 -14.71 7.50
CA GLU A 286 19.54 -13.65 7.06
C GLU A 286 18.91 -12.24 7.15
N GLN A 287 17.60 -12.11 6.94
CA GLN A 287 16.90 -10.84 7.04
C GLN A 287 16.68 -10.41 8.49
N GLU A 288 16.41 -11.36 9.39
CA GLU A 288 16.29 -11.09 10.82
C GLU A 288 17.63 -10.67 11.43
N GLU A 289 18.73 -11.33 11.05
CA GLU A 289 20.07 -11.00 11.53
C GLU A 289 20.48 -9.58 11.09
N LYS A 290 20.27 -9.24 9.82
CA LYS A 290 20.54 -7.87 9.30
C LYS A 290 19.66 -6.79 9.94
N GLY A 291 18.37 -7.10 10.18
CA GLY A 291 17.47 -6.16 10.83
C GLY A 291 17.91 -5.79 12.25
N ARG A 292 18.54 -6.73 12.97
CA ARG A 292 19.11 -6.48 14.30
C ARG A 292 20.37 -5.63 14.20
N GLU A 293 21.28 -5.93 13.27
CA GLU A 293 22.51 -5.15 13.08
C GLU A 293 22.22 -3.67 12.75
N ASP A 294 21.18 -3.40 11.96
CA ASP A 294 20.71 -2.05 11.65
C ASP A 294 20.13 -1.30 12.87
N GLU A 295 19.56 -2.02 13.85
CA GLU A 295 18.99 -1.45 15.08
C GLU A 295 20.10 -1.08 16.07
N TYR A 296 21.12 -1.92 16.22
CA TYR A 296 22.27 -1.64 17.09
C TYR A 296 23.19 -0.53 16.56
N SER A 297 23.32 -0.37 15.23
CA SER A 297 24.17 0.65 14.63
C SER A 297 23.61 2.09 14.77
N SER A 298 22.35 2.26 15.19
CA SER A 298 21.72 3.59 15.25
C SER A 298 21.88 4.30 16.61
N ASP A 299 22.45 3.63 17.61
CA ASP A 299 22.64 4.14 18.99
C ASP A 299 24.05 4.71 19.26
N GLU A 300 25.02 4.57 18.34
CA GLU A 300 26.43 4.99 18.57
C GLU A 300 26.78 6.41 18.07
N ASP A 301 25.80 7.22 17.63
CA ASP A 301 26.05 8.55 17.01
C ASP A 301 25.69 9.77 17.92
N GLU A 302 25.59 9.62 19.23
CA GLU A 302 25.24 10.71 20.18
C GLU A 302 26.20 10.87 21.38
N GLU A 303 27.52 10.67 21.22
CA GLU A 303 28.50 11.11 22.24
C GLU A 303 29.79 11.66 21.59
N ASP A 304 29.84 12.97 21.33
CA ASP A 304 31.03 13.80 21.63
C ASP A 304 30.80 15.27 21.23
N LYS A 305 30.13 16.01 22.12
CA LYS A 305 30.26 17.47 22.24
C LYS A 305 30.13 17.85 23.70
N ASP A 306 31.27 17.96 24.39
CA ASP A 306 31.69 19.17 25.11
C ASP A 306 32.78 18.85 26.16
N ASP A 307 33.56 19.87 26.49
CA ASP A 307 34.69 19.97 27.43
C ASP A 307 36.06 19.53 26.88
N VAL A 308 37.08 20.39 26.77
CA VAL A 308 37.62 21.27 27.83
C VAL A 308 38.24 22.55 27.25
N LEU A 309 37.75 23.71 27.71
CA LEU A 309 38.42 25.01 27.65
C LEU A 309 39.28 25.22 28.92
N HIS A 310 40.44 25.88 28.72
CA HIS A 310 41.44 26.39 29.68
C HIS A 310 42.47 25.36 30.22
N ARG A 311 43.79 25.50 29.99
CA ARG A 311 44.66 26.63 30.40
C ARG A 311 46.13 26.29 30.07
N ARG A 312 46.87 27.12 29.32
CA ARG A 312 48.19 27.71 29.72
C ARG A 312 48.91 28.44 28.56
N LYS A 313 48.94 29.76 28.72
CA LYS A 313 49.99 30.78 28.45
C LYS A 313 51.22 30.47 27.54
N HIS A 314 51.38 31.41 26.60
CA HIS A 314 52.58 32.18 26.18
C HIS A 314 53.69 31.59 25.28
N HIS A 315 53.93 32.39 24.20
CA HIS A 315 55.20 32.65 23.47
C HIS A 315 55.70 31.54 22.52
N TRP A 316 55.95 31.77 21.22
CA TRP A 316 56.88 32.73 20.64
C TRP A 316 56.51 33.19 19.21
N ASN A 317 57.07 34.35 18.86
CA ASN A 317 57.01 35.07 17.59
C ASN A 317 57.95 34.46 16.53
N THR A 318 57.90 35.02 15.31
CA THR A 318 58.78 34.84 14.11
C THR A 318 58.45 33.62 13.23
N GLY A 319 58.22 33.68 11.91
CA GLY A 319 58.46 34.72 10.90
C GLY A 319 59.42 34.18 9.85
N TYR A 320 58.93 33.60 8.74
CA TYR A 320 59.74 33.38 7.53
C TYR A 320 58.94 33.54 6.24
N LYS A 321 59.65 34.10 5.25
CA LYS A 321 59.19 34.85 4.08
C LYS A 321 58.75 33.97 2.91
N LYS A 322 57.85 34.52 2.10
CA LYS A 322 57.70 34.20 0.67
C LYS A 322 59.01 34.52 -0.04
N ASP A 323 59.48 33.60 -0.88
CA ASP A 323 60.24 33.97 -2.07
C ASP A 323 59.64 33.34 -3.30
N ARG A 324 59.49 34.19 -4.31
CA ARG A 324 59.00 33.93 -5.65
C ARG A 324 60.14 34.35 -6.58
N LYS A 325 60.61 33.43 -7.40
CA LYS A 325 61.19 33.74 -8.71
C LYS A 325 60.61 32.77 -9.71
#